data_AF-A0A9D2H205-F1
#
_entry.id   AF-A0A9D2H205-F1
#
_cell.length_a   1.000
_cell.length_b   1.000
_cell.length_c   1.000
_cell.angle_alpha   90.00
_cell.angle_beta   90.00
_cell.angle_gamma   90.00
#
_symmetry.space_group_name_H-M   'P 1'
#
loop_
_entity.id
_entity.type
_entity.pdbx_description
1 polymer ?
#
loop_
_entity_poly.entity_id
_entity_poly.type
_entity_poly.pdbx_seq_one_letter_code
_entity_poly.pdbx_strand_id
1 'polypeptide(L)' 'MMEPQKQVVTEKEFKEEVFAMLKACFEAEVALDEATDRMTVTLESGDTFAVTVEKLR' A
#
# COMPACT_ATOMS: atom_id res chain seq x y z
N MET A 1 5.44 -28.30 8.96
CA MET A 1 5.33 -27.29 7.88
C MET A 1 3.98 -26.62 8.05
N MET A 2 3.93 -25.30 8.27
CA MET A 2 2.64 -24.59 8.29
C MET A 2 2.19 -24.40 6.84
N GLU A 3 1.02 -24.90 6.51
CA GLU A 3 0.38 -24.58 5.23
C GLU A 3 0.03 -23.09 5.23
N PRO A 4 0.31 -22.34 4.15
CA PRO A 4 -0.05 -20.93 4.07
C PRO A 4 -1.57 -20.82 4.13
N GLN A 5 -2.09 -20.21 5.21
CA GLN A 5 -3.51 -19.91 5.32
C GLN A 5 -3.85 -18.84 4.29
N LYS A 6 -4.76 -19.17 3.37
CA LYS A 6 -5.35 -18.19 2.45
C LYS A 6 -6.25 -17.26 3.27
N GLN A 7 -5.77 -16.06 3.56
CA GLN A 7 -6.60 -14.98 4.09
C GLN A 7 -7.27 -14.28 2.92
N VAL A 8 -8.61 -14.24 2.93
CA VAL A 8 -9.38 -13.45 1.98
C VAL A 8 -9.60 -12.09 2.61
N VAL A 9 -8.85 -11.09 2.13
CA VAL A 9 -9.03 -9.68 2.51
C VAL A 9 -9.84 -8.98 1.43
N THR A 10 -10.68 -8.04 1.83
CA THR A 10 -11.35 -7.12 0.91
C THR A 10 -10.32 -6.19 0.27
N GLU A 11 -10.67 -5.61 -0.90
CA GLU A 11 -9.79 -4.66 -1.60
C GLU A 11 -9.42 -3.45 -0.72
N LYS A 12 -10.30 -3.06 0.21
CA LYS A 12 -10.06 -2.01 1.19
C LYS A 12 -9.05 -2.43 2.25
N GLU A 13 -9.23 -3.62 2.84
CA GLU A 13 -8.30 -4.16 3.85
C GLU A 13 -6.91 -4.38 3.26
N PHE A 14 -6.82 -4.87 2.01
CA PHE A 14 -5.55 -5.00 1.32
C PHE A 14 -4.83 -3.65 1.15
N LYS A 15 -5.55 -2.60 0.76
CA LYS A 15 -4.99 -1.25 0.67
C LYS A 15 -4.51 -0.75 2.03
N GLU A 16 -5.28 -0.95 3.10
CA GLU A 16 -4.91 -0.55 4.47
C GLU A 16 -3.67 -1.31 4.99
N GLU A 17 -3.58 -2.62 4.75
CA GLU A 17 -2.42 -3.43 5.15
C GLU A 17 -1.15 -3.06 4.37
N VAL A 18 -1.26 -2.88 3.04
CA VAL A 18 -0.14 -2.41 2.21
C VAL A 18 0.30 -1.03 2.65
N PHE A 19 -0.63 -0.14 2.99
CA PHE A 19 -0.32 1.21 3.47
C PHE A 19 0.43 1.19 4.80
N ALA A 20 -0.03 0.38 5.76
CA ALA A 20 0.63 0.20 7.05
C ALA A 20 2.04 -0.38 6.89
N MET A 21 2.20 -1.38 6.01
CA MET A 21 3.49 -1.97 5.69
C MET A 21 4.44 -0.95 5.07
N LEU A 22 4.00 -0.17 4.08
CA LEU A 22 4.85 0.84 3.43
C LEU A 22 5.29 1.92 4.41
N LYS A 23 4.37 2.39 5.26
CA LYS A 23 4.69 3.35 6.32
C LYS A 23 5.75 2.79 7.29
N ALA A 24 5.62 1.52 7.67
CA ALA A 24 6.55 0.87 8.59
C ALA A 24 7.91 0.54 7.96
N CYS A 25 7.94 0.10 6.70
CA CYS A 25 9.18 -0.30 6.02
C CYS A 25 10.03 0.89 5.58
N PHE A 26 9.42 2.01 5.24
CA PHE A 26 10.11 3.15 4.66
C PHE A 26 10.22 4.36 5.60
N GLU A 27 9.68 4.27 6.83
CA GLU A 27 9.50 5.43 7.74
C GLU A 27 8.93 6.64 6.99
N ALA A 28 7.97 6.36 6.10
CA ALA A 28 7.51 7.29 5.09
C ALA A 28 6.12 7.83 5.42
N GLU A 29 5.85 9.07 5.03
CA GLU A 29 4.48 9.55 4.91
C GLU A 29 3.85 8.94 3.67
N VAL A 30 2.63 8.43 3.82
CA VAL A 30 1.86 7.85 2.72
C VAL A 30 0.55 8.59 2.62
N ALA A 31 0.11 8.90 1.40
CA ALA A 31 -1.17 9.52 1.10
C ALA A 31 -1.88 8.75 -0.02
N LEU A 32 -3.17 8.47 0.15
CA LEU A 32 -3.99 7.81 -0.86
C LEU A 32 -4.97 8.82 -1.46
N ASP A 33 -4.96 8.94 -2.78
CA ASP A 33 -6.01 9.61 -3.54
C ASP A 33 -7.03 8.57 -4.01
N GLU A 34 -8.19 8.54 -3.34
CA GLU A 34 -9.29 7.62 -3.66
C GLU A 34 -9.97 7.93 -5.01
N ALA A 35 -9.83 9.15 -5.55
CA ALA A 35 -10.41 9.49 -6.84
C ALA A 35 -9.63 8.89 -8.01
N THR A 36 -8.32 8.68 -7.82
CA THR A 36 -7.41 8.17 -8.86
C THR A 36 -6.81 6.81 -8.52
N ASP A 37 -7.15 6.22 -7.37
CA ASP A 37 -6.53 5.02 -6.81
C ASP A 37 -4.99 5.08 -6.78
N ARG A 38 -4.47 6.30 -6.56
CA ARG A 38 -3.04 6.59 -6.55
C ARG A 38 -2.55 6.80 -5.13
N MET A 39 -1.53 6.04 -4.76
CA MET A 39 -0.84 6.18 -3.48
C MET A 39 0.48 6.91 -3.71
N THR A 40 0.74 7.95 -2.91
CA THR A 40 2.01 8.69 -2.91
C THR A 40 2.75 8.35 -1.62
N VAL A 41 4.04 8.04 -1.75
CA VAL A 41 4.95 7.77 -0.64
C VAL A 41 6.03 8.85 -0.65
N THR A 42 6.21 9.50 0.50
CA THR A 42 7.23 10.52 0.74
C THR A 42 8.20 10.00 1.78
N LEU A 43 9.45 9.78 1.38
CA LEU A 43 10.53 9.35 2.26
C LEU A 43 11.02 10.51 3.13
N GLU A 44 11.72 10.22 4.23
CA GLU A 44 12.34 11.26 5.06
C GLU A 44 13.38 12.11 4.31
N SER A 45 14.01 11.56 3.25
CA SER A 45 14.91 12.32 2.37
C SER A 45 14.19 13.43 1.59
N GLY A 46 12.85 13.41 1.56
CA GLY A 46 12.02 14.27 0.73
C GLY A 46 11.77 13.71 -0.67
N ASP A 47 12.37 12.56 -1.02
CA ASP A 47 12.08 11.87 -2.27
C ASP A 47 10.65 11.32 -2.26
N THR A 48 9.98 11.44 -3.40
CA THR A 48 8.59 10.98 -3.55
C THR A 48 8.47 10.00 -4.71
N PHE A 49 7.66 8.96 -4.50
CA PHE A 49 7.25 8.06 -5.57
C PHE A 49 5.76 7.73 -5.44
N ALA A 50 5.15 7.34 -6.55
CA ALA A 50 3.74 6.99 -6.59
C ALA A 50 3.55 5.53 -7.00
N VAL A 51 2.61 4.87 -6.35
CA VAL A 51 2.15 3.52 -6.65
C VAL A 51 0.71 3.63 -7.13
N THR A 52 0.40 3.01 -8.26
CA THR A 52 -0.97 2.92 -8.79
C THR A 52 -1.38 1.45 -8.75
N VAL A 53 -2.51 1.16 -8.14
CA VAL A 53 -3.03 -0.21 -8.08
C VAL A 53 -3.87 -0.46 -9.32
N GLU A 54 -3.31 -1.19 -10.29
CA GLU A 54 -4.06 -1.59 -11.49
C GLU A 54 -4.86 -2.87 -11.23
N LYS A 55 -6.12 -2.90 -11.69
CA LYS A 55 -6.93 -4.13 -11.68
C LYS A 55 -6.41 -5.08 -12.75
N LEU A 56 -5.85 -6.22 -12.32
CA LEU A 56 -5.53 -7.33 -13.22
C LEU A 56 -6.83 -7.89 -13.81
N ARG A 57 -6.90 -7.95 -15.14
CA ARG A 57 -8.04 -8.50 -15.90
C ARG A 57 -7.98 -10.01 -15.97
#